data_AF-A0A1J3CSX2-F1
#
_entry.id   AF-A0A1J3CSX2-F1
#
_cell.length_a   1.000
_cell.length_b   1.000
_cell.length_c   1.000
_cell.angle_alpha   90.00
_cell.angle_beta   90.00
_cell.angle_gamma   90.00
#
_symmetry.space_group_name_H-M   'P 1'
#
loop_
_entity.id
_entity.type
_entity.pdbx_description
1 polymer ?
#
loop_
_entity_poly.entity_id
_entity_poly.type
_entity_poly.pdbx_seq_one_letter_code
_entity_poly.pdbx_strand_id
1 'polypeptide(L)'
;AVSAHMWRSIIRHSGLSREGETHCKVAVDLRQRLNPPLEKNCFGNMISTTPATTTVEDLLDHGLGWAALQINKFVSSQTNEKLKSFAEDWVRNVKNLKSGLGSRLVGDTLVVASSPRFDVYNNDFGWGKPIAVRSGPGSSING
;
A
#
# COMPACT_ATOMS: atom_id res chain seq x y z
N ALA A 1 -3.40 -6.44 10.36
CA ALA A 1 -3.45 -6.02 11.78
C ALA A 1 -2.56 -4.80 12.03
N VAL A 2 -1.23 -4.88 11.88
CA VAL A 2 -0.31 -3.76 12.12
C VAL A 2 -0.67 -2.50 11.31
N SER A 3 -0.87 -2.62 9.99
CA SER A 3 -1.27 -1.48 9.15
C SER A 3 -2.58 -0.84 9.60
N ALA A 4 -3.57 -1.64 10.02
CA ALA A 4 -4.83 -1.14 10.54
C ALA A 4 -4.67 -0.42 11.88
N HIS A 5 -3.79 -0.93 12.75
CA HIS A 5 -3.47 -0.29 14.01
C HIS A 5 -2.80 1.07 13.77
N MET A 6 -1.80 1.13 12.88
CA MET A 6 -1.15 2.39 12.50
C MET A 6 -2.15 3.38 11.91
N TRP A 7 -3.02 2.94 10.99
CA TRP A 7 -4.03 3.80 10.37
C TRP A 7 -4.94 4.43 11.43
N ARG A 8 -5.51 3.62 12.32
CA ARG A 8 -6.36 4.11 13.42
C ARG A 8 -5.62 5.04 14.36
N SER A 9 -4.38 4.71 14.74
CA SER A 9 -3.59 5.51 15.69
C SER A 9 -3.19 6.86 15.12
N ILE A 10 -2.81 6.93 13.84
CA ILE A 10 -2.45 8.18 13.17
C ILE A 10 -3.69 9.06 13.01
N ILE A 11 -4.79 8.50 12.48
CA ILE A 11 -6.02 9.25 12.22
C ILE A 11 -6.69 9.74 13.50
N ARG A 12 -6.55 9.01 14.61
CA ARG A 12 -7.04 9.49 15.91
C ARG A 12 -6.41 10.84 16.32
N HIS A 13 -5.19 11.11 15.91
CA HIS A 13 -4.43 12.30 16.30
C HIS A 13 -4.22 13.29 15.14
N SER A 14 -4.86 13.08 13.99
CA SER A 14 -4.69 13.94 12.82
C SER A 14 -5.51 15.22 12.86
N GLY A 15 -6.48 15.34 13.78
CA GLY A 15 -7.38 16.50 13.89
C GLY A 15 -8.41 16.60 12.76
N LEU A 16 -8.61 15.53 11.99
CA LEU A 16 -9.61 15.48 10.92
C LEU A 16 -11.03 15.48 11.51
N SER A 17 -11.99 16.04 10.76
CA SER A 17 -13.41 15.95 11.09
C SER A 17 -13.87 14.49 11.00
N ARG A 18 -14.86 14.12 11.83
CA ARG A 18 -15.40 12.76 11.90
C ARG A 18 -16.02 12.32 10.56
N GLU A 19 -16.62 13.27 9.85
CA GLU A 19 -17.24 13.11 8.54
C GLU A 19 -16.22 13.06 7.39
N GLY A 20 -14.98 13.48 7.65
CA GLY A 20 -13.91 13.46 6.66
C GLY A 20 -13.54 12.05 6.22
N GLU A 21 -13.17 11.89 4.94
CA GLU A 21 -12.60 10.64 4.44
C GLU A 21 -11.17 10.45 4.92
N THR A 22 -10.79 9.18 5.06
CA THR A 22 -9.42 8.75 5.32
C THR A 22 -9.09 7.52 4.50
N HIS A 23 -7.80 7.38 4.17
CA HIS A 23 -7.32 6.38 3.24
C HIS A 23 -6.17 5.57 3.84
N CYS A 24 -6.16 4.26 3.59
CA CYS A 24 -5.00 3.40 3.80
C CYS A 24 -4.57 2.76 2.49
N LYS A 25 -3.44 3.20 1.96
CA LYS A 25 -2.80 2.64 0.76
C LYS A 25 -1.82 1.55 1.17
N VAL A 26 -2.03 0.33 0.70
CA VAL A 26 -1.10 -0.78 0.88
C VAL A 26 -0.62 -1.22 -0.49
N ALA A 27 0.70 -1.31 -0.68
CA ALA A 27 1.26 -1.85 -1.90
C ALA A 27 0.93 -3.35 -2.02
N VAL A 28 0.19 -3.73 -3.07
CA VAL A 28 -0.19 -5.12 -3.34
C VAL A 28 0.66 -5.67 -4.49
N ASP A 29 1.44 -6.71 -4.22
CA ASP A 29 2.16 -7.45 -5.28
C ASP A 29 1.16 -8.20 -6.17
N LEU A 30 1.26 -7.93 -7.47
CA LEU A 30 0.33 -8.42 -8.48
C LEU A 30 0.84 -9.66 -9.21
N ARG A 31 2.13 -10.02 -9.07
CA ARG A 31 2.76 -11.10 -9.85
C ARG A 31 1.99 -12.42 -9.77
N GLN A 32 1.64 -12.82 -8.56
CA GLN A 32 0.92 -14.09 -8.29
C GLN A 32 -0.60 -13.98 -8.47
N ARG A 33 -1.11 -12.79 -8.81
CA ARG A 33 -2.55 -12.52 -9.00
C ARG A 33 -2.96 -12.47 -10.46
N LEU A 34 -2.00 -12.48 -11.39
CA LEU A 34 -2.22 -12.53 -12.83
C LEU A 34 -2.49 -13.96 -13.29
N ASN A 35 -3.16 -14.10 -14.44
CA ASN A 35 -3.37 -15.38 -15.11
C ASN A 35 -2.90 -15.31 -16.58
N PRO A 36 -1.76 -15.96 -16.92
CA PRO A 36 -0.91 -16.79 -16.04
C PRO A 36 -0.15 -15.95 -14.99
N PRO A 37 0.24 -16.55 -13.84
CA PRO A 37 1.03 -15.85 -12.83
C PRO A 37 2.43 -15.55 -13.37
N LEU A 38 2.97 -14.40 -13.00
CA LEU A 38 4.34 -14.04 -13.35
C LEU A 38 5.34 -14.77 -12.46
N GLU A 39 6.53 -14.99 -13.01
CA GLU A 39 7.66 -15.48 -12.23
C GLU A 39 7.96 -14.55 -11.06
N LYS A 40 8.34 -15.13 -9.92
CA LYS A 40 8.74 -14.37 -8.72
C LYS A 40 9.90 -13.41 -9.02
N ASN A 41 10.78 -13.80 -9.95
CA ASN A 41 11.98 -13.07 -10.32
C ASN A 41 11.76 -12.11 -11.51
N CYS A 42 10.51 -11.95 -11.97
CA CYS A 42 10.18 -11.00 -13.03
C CYS A 42 10.56 -9.58 -12.60
N PHE A 43 11.50 -8.99 -13.35
CA PHE A 43 12.01 -7.65 -13.13
C PHE A 43 10.98 -6.59 -13.58
N GLY A 44 10.79 -5.55 -12.77
CA GLY A 44 9.87 -4.44 -13.06
C GLY A 44 8.86 -4.17 -11.95
N ASN A 45 8.03 -3.14 -12.17
CA ASN A 45 7.01 -2.71 -11.23
C ASN A 45 5.69 -3.43 -11.49
N MET A 46 5.26 -4.28 -10.56
CA MET A 46 3.97 -4.99 -10.62
C MET A 46 3.24 -4.85 -9.29
N ILE A 47 2.86 -3.62 -8.97
CA ILE A 47 2.15 -3.28 -7.73
C ILE A 47 0.86 -2.50 -8.02
N SER A 48 -0.16 -2.71 -7.20
CA SER A 48 -1.32 -1.82 -7.10
C SER A 48 -1.26 -1.04 -5.78
N THR A 49 -1.65 0.23 -5.82
CA THR A 49 -1.62 1.15 -4.67
C THR A 49 -2.97 1.84 -4.41
N THR A 50 -4.06 1.26 -4.91
CA THR A 50 -5.41 1.77 -4.65
C THR A 50 -5.69 1.80 -3.13
N PRO A 51 -6.35 2.82 -2.58
CA PRO A 51 -6.59 2.90 -1.14
C PRO A 51 -7.79 2.03 -0.70
N ALA A 52 -7.74 1.56 0.54
CA ALA A 52 -8.97 1.37 1.32
C ALA A 52 -9.44 2.75 1.81
N THR A 53 -10.72 3.07 1.64
CA THR A 53 -11.31 4.38 1.98
C THR A 53 -12.49 4.19 2.93
N THR A 54 -12.60 5.07 3.92
CA THR A 54 -13.73 5.15 4.87
C THR A 54 -13.75 6.52 5.54
N THR A 55 -14.72 6.81 6.40
CA THR A 55 -14.75 8.02 7.22
C THR A 55 -13.89 7.87 8.47
N VAL A 56 -13.46 9.00 9.04
CA VAL A 56 -12.74 9.02 10.32
C VAL A 56 -13.60 8.42 11.43
N GLU A 57 -14.90 8.72 11.45
CA GLU A 57 -15.89 8.15 12.36
C GLU A 57 -15.89 6.61 12.31
N ASP A 58 -16.14 6.03 11.14
CA ASP A 58 -16.25 4.58 10.99
C ASP A 58 -14.95 3.88 11.40
N LEU A 59 -13.80 4.44 11.02
CA LEU A 59 -12.48 3.91 11.34
C LEU A 59 -12.20 3.86 12.85
N LEU A 60 -12.63 4.89 13.57
CA LEU A 60 -12.37 5.01 15.00
C LEU A 60 -13.37 4.19 15.83
N ASP A 61 -14.63 4.12 15.42
CA ASP A 61 -15.71 3.53 16.21
C ASP A 61 -15.81 2.00 16.08
N HIS A 62 -15.52 1.43 14.90
CA HIS A 62 -15.73 -0.02 14.66
C HIS A 62 -14.56 -0.93 15.10
N GLY A 63 -13.53 -0.38 15.75
CA GLY A 63 -12.43 -1.18 16.31
C GLY A 63 -11.39 -1.68 15.29
N LEU A 64 -10.37 -2.40 15.79
CA LEU A 64 -9.21 -2.80 14.99
C LEU A 64 -9.54 -3.89 13.95
N GLY A 65 -10.38 -4.86 14.32
CA GLY A 65 -10.76 -5.97 13.45
C GLY A 65 -11.48 -5.48 12.20
N TRP A 66 -12.41 -4.54 12.37
CA TRP A 66 -13.12 -3.91 11.26
C TRP A 66 -12.17 -3.14 10.33
N ALA A 67 -11.26 -2.33 10.87
CA ALA A 67 -10.28 -1.60 10.05
C ALA A 67 -9.36 -2.56 9.27
N ALA A 68 -8.93 -3.66 9.91
CA ALA A 68 -8.16 -4.71 9.23
C ALA A 68 -8.97 -5.41 8.13
N LEU A 69 -10.27 -5.60 8.34
CA LEU A 69 -11.18 -6.15 7.34
C LEU A 69 -11.32 -5.22 6.13
N GLN A 70 -11.41 -3.89 6.30
CA GLN A 70 -11.46 -2.96 5.18
C GLN A 70 -10.19 -3.05 4.31
N ILE A 71 -9.01 -3.08 4.95
CA ILE A 71 -7.75 -3.30 4.23
C ILE A 71 -7.74 -4.65 3.52
N ASN A 72 -8.23 -5.73 4.17
CA ASN A 72 -8.29 -7.05 3.56
C ASN A 72 -9.23 -7.09 2.35
N LYS A 73 -10.44 -6.52 2.45
CA LYS A 73 -11.39 -6.41 1.33
C LYS A 73 -10.73 -5.72 0.14
N PHE A 74 -10.03 -4.61 0.40
CA PHE A 74 -9.25 -3.92 -0.62
C PHE A 74 -8.20 -4.84 -1.28
N VAL A 75 -7.32 -5.47 -0.49
CA VAL A 75 -6.25 -6.35 -0.99
C VAL A 75 -6.83 -7.53 -1.77
N SER A 76 -7.90 -8.15 -1.28
CA SER A 76 -8.58 -9.28 -1.92
C SER A 76 -9.26 -8.86 -3.22
N SER A 77 -9.71 -7.62 -3.33
CA SER A 77 -10.36 -7.09 -4.53
C SER A 77 -9.40 -6.88 -5.72
N GLN A 78 -8.08 -7.01 -5.54
CA GLN A 78 -7.11 -6.90 -6.63
C GLN A 78 -7.00 -8.24 -7.36
N THR A 79 -7.82 -8.44 -8.39
CA THR A 79 -7.88 -9.70 -9.18
C THR A 79 -7.30 -9.51 -10.58
N ASN A 80 -6.95 -10.61 -11.24
CA ASN A 80 -6.47 -10.63 -12.62
C ASN A 80 -7.35 -9.78 -13.58
N GLU A 81 -8.68 -9.91 -13.46
CA GLU A 81 -9.65 -9.26 -14.35
C GLU A 81 -9.61 -7.74 -14.19
N LYS A 82 -9.58 -7.26 -12.95
CA LYS A 82 -9.44 -5.83 -12.64
C LYS A 82 -8.13 -5.25 -13.13
N LEU A 83 -7.04 -6.02 -13.03
CA LEU A 83 -5.73 -5.58 -13.51
C LEU A 83 -5.69 -5.49 -15.04
N LYS A 84 -6.26 -6.48 -15.75
CA LYS A 84 -6.36 -6.46 -17.21
C LYS A 84 -7.18 -5.28 -17.69
N SER A 85 -8.38 -5.08 -17.11
CA SER A 85 -9.23 -3.93 -17.42
C SER A 85 -8.52 -2.60 -17.16
N PHE A 86 -7.83 -2.46 -16.01
CA PHE A 86 -7.04 -1.25 -15.72
C PHE A 86 -5.93 -1.02 -16.76
N ALA A 87 -5.20 -2.06 -17.16
CA ALA A 87 -4.13 -1.94 -18.15
C ALA A 87 -4.67 -1.57 -19.54
N GLU A 88 -5.77 -2.18 -19.97
CA GLU A 88 -6.44 -1.86 -21.23
C GLU A 88 -6.94 -0.41 -21.24
N ASP A 89 -7.60 0.02 -20.15
CA ASP A 89 -8.09 1.39 -20.00
C ASP A 89 -6.95 2.40 -20.00
N TRP A 90 -5.82 2.06 -19.36
CA TRP A 90 -4.63 2.91 -19.33
C TRP A 90 -4.03 3.11 -20.72
N VAL A 91 -3.94 2.05 -21.52
CA VAL A 91 -3.41 2.11 -22.89
C VAL A 91 -4.36 2.91 -23.80
N ARG A 92 -5.68 2.71 -23.65
CA ARG A 92 -6.69 3.42 -24.44
C ARG A 92 -6.77 4.90 -24.09
N ASN A 93 -6.72 5.20 -22.79
CA ASN A 93 -6.88 6.53 -22.24
C ASN A 93 -5.62 6.86 -21.46
N VAL A 94 -4.53 7.18 -22.17
CA VAL A 94 -3.27 7.65 -21.56
C VAL A 94 -3.54 8.96 -20.84
N LYS A 95 -4.11 8.87 -19.64
CA LYS A 95 -4.19 9.96 -18.70
C LYS A 95 -2.76 10.16 -18.25
N ASN A 96 -2.18 11.31 -18.58
CA ASN A 96 -0.95 11.76 -17.92
C ASN A 96 -1.14 11.51 -16.42
N LEU A 97 -0.32 10.61 -15.84
CA LEU A 97 -0.31 10.34 -14.42
C LEU A 97 0.28 11.56 -13.72
N LYS A 98 -0.44 12.69 -13.78
CA LYS A 98 -0.11 13.93 -13.05
C LYS A 98 -0.22 13.72 -11.54
N SER A 99 -0.82 12.62 -11.11
CA SER A 99 -0.81 12.14 -9.74
C SER A 99 0.32 11.15 -9.55
N GLY A 100 1.56 11.64 -9.56
CA GLY A 100 2.64 10.89 -8.92
C GLY A 100 2.34 10.74 -7.42
N LEU A 101 3.09 9.87 -6.74
CA LEU A 101 3.13 9.76 -5.28
C LEU A 101 3.57 11.07 -4.57
N GLY A 102 3.71 12.17 -5.33
CA GLY A 102 4.02 13.53 -4.88
C GLY A 102 2.80 14.46 -4.82
N SER A 103 1.58 13.99 -5.09
CA SER A 103 0.39 14.65 -4.53
C SER A 103 0.58 14.62 -3.02
N ARG A 104 0.77 15.79 -2.40
CA ARG A 104 0.93 15.97 -0.94
C ARG A 104 0.05 14.94 -0.26
N LEU A 105 0.66 13.99 0.45
CA LEU A 105 -0.09 13.11 1.30
C LEU A 105 -0.79 14.02 2.31
N VAL A 106 -2.08 14.24 2.05
CA VAL A 106 -2.95 14.97 2.95
C VAL A 106 -2.95 14.16 4.25
N GLY A 107 -3.08 14.83 5.40
CA GLY A 107 -3.03 14.18 6.72
C GLY A 107 -4.10 13.09 6.95
N ASP A 108 -4.91 12.80 5.94
CA ASP A 108 -5.93 11.75 5.85
C ASP A 108 -5.42 10.40 5.33
N THR A 109 -4.20 10.31 4.79
CA THR A 109 -3.73 9.13 4.06
C THR A 109 -2.53 8.46 4.75
N LEU A 110 -2.68 7.19 5.13
CA LEU A 110 -1.57 6.31 5.47
C LEU A 110 -1.08 5.55 4.22
N VAL A 111 0.23 5.53 3.98
CA VAL A 111 0.86 4.70 2.95
C VAL A 111 1.75 3.65 3.60
N VAL A 112 1.54 2.38 3.25
CA VAL A 112 2.35 1.24 3.69
C VAL A 112 2.93 0.55 2.45
N ALA A 113 4.24 0.70 2.25
CA ALA A 113 4.95 0.19 1.08
C ALA A 113 6.02 -0.87 1.40
N SER A 114 6.32 -1.13 2.68
CA SER A 114 7.24 -2.19 3.09
C SER A 114 6.53 -3.54 3.20
N SER A 115 7.28 -4.62 2.97
CA SER A 115 6.77 -5.98 3.09
C SER A 115 7.81 -6.88 3.77
N PRO A 116 7.44 -7.63 4.83
CA PRO A 116 8.34 -8.59 5.46
C PRO A 116 8.61 -9.82 4.57
N ARG A 117 7.98 -9.92 3.40
CA ARG A 117 8.16 -11.04 2.46
C ARG A 117 9.41 -10.93 1.60
N PHE A 118 10.06 -9.76 1.58
CA PHE A 118 11.33 -9.59 0.87
C PHE A 118 12.47 -10.15 1.69
N ASP A 119 13.26 -11.04 1.09
CA ASP A 119 14.42 -11.64 1.74
C ASP A 119 15.61 -10.68 1.73
N VAL A 120 15.62 -9.79 2.72
CA VAL A 120 16.68 -8.79 2.87
C VAL A 120 17.81 -9.26 3.79
N TYR A 121 17.57 -10.29 4.62
CA TYR A 121 18.52 -10.75 5.65
C TYR A 121 19.37 -11.96 5.22
N ASN A 122 19.06 -12.64 4.12
CA ASN A 122 19.91 -13.72 3.59
C ASN A 122 20.96 -13.27 2.57
N ASN A 123 21.17 -11.97 2.38
CA ASN A 123 22.18 -11.45 1.47
C ASN A 123 23.57 -11.46 2.14
N ASP A 124 24.44 -12.42 1.79
CA ASP A 124 25.82 -12.50 2.25
C ASP A 124 26.79 -12.32 1.07
N PHE A 125 27.61 -11.29 1.13
CA PHE A 125 28.60 -10.95 0.10
C PHE A 125 30.01 -11.45 0.43
N GLY A 126 30.18 -12.28 1.47
CA GLY A 126 31.46 -12.85 1.91
C GLY A 126 31.95 -12.32 3.27
N TRP A 127 31.22 -11.41 3.90
CA TRP A 127 31.56 -10.83 5.21
C TRP A 127 30.50 -11.11 6.29
N GLY A 128 29.53 -11.98 6.00
CA GLY A 128 28.44 -12.33 6.89
C GLY A 128 27.13 -11.64 6.54
N LYS A 129 26.04 -12.12 7.15
CA LYS A 129 24.67 -11.65 6.93
C LYS A 129 24.39 -10.29 7.59
N PRO A 130 23.41 -9.51 7.09
CA PRO A 130 23.05 -8.22 7.66
C PRO A 130 22.51 -8.35 9.09
N ILE A 131 23.02 -7.53 10.00
CA ILE A 131 22.53 -7.45 11.39
C ILE A 131 21.25 -6.59 11.46
N ALA A 132 21.11 -5.60 10.58
CA ALA A 132 19.94 -4.73 10.47
C ALA A 132 19.74 -4.24 9.04
N VAL A 133 18.49 -4.13 8.60
CA VAL A 133 18.10 -3.52 7.32
C VAL A 133 17.19 -2.34 7.60
N ARG A 134 17.52 -1.17 7.05
CA ARG A 134 16.80 0.09 7.27
C ARG A 134 16.56 0.79 5.94
N SER A 135 15.47 1.56 5.88
CA SER A 135 15.20 2.45 4.76
C SER A 135 16.21 3.60 4.76
N GLY A 136 16.69 3.98 3.57
CA GLY A 136 17.56 5.13 3.39
C GLY A 136 16.79 6.47 3.51
N PRO A 137 17.51 7.60 3.68
CA PRO A 137 16.89 8.92 3.86
C PRO A 137 15.98 9.35 2.70
N GLY A 138 16.29 8.93 1.47
CA GLY A 138 15.46 9.22 0.29
C GLY A 138 14.14 8.45 0.23
N SER A 139 13.89 7.54 1.18
CA SER A 139 12.65 6.75 1.27
C SER A 139 11.72 7.23 2.38
N SER A 140 12.14 8.19 3.20
CA SER A 140 11.26 8.89 4.15
C SER A 140 10.64 10.10 3.48
N ILE A 141 9.31 10.18 3.53
CA ILE A 141 8.50 11.33 3.06
C ILE A 141 8.22 12.34 4.18
N ASN A 142 8.98 12.27 5.27
CA ASN A 142 8.92 13.24 6.34
C ASN A 142 9.96 14.32 6.02
N GLY A 143 9.51 15.57 5.93
CA GLY A 143 10.41 16.72 6.00
C GLY A 143 11.13 16.79 7.34
#